data_AF-A0AAV6PDS3-F1
#
_entry.id   AF-A0AAV6PDS3-F1
#
_cell.length_a   1.000
_cell.length_b   1.000
_cell.length_c   1.000
_cell.angle_alpha   90.00
_cell.angle_beta   90.00
_cell.angle_gamma   90.00
#
_symmetry.space_group_name_H-M   'P 1'
#
loop_
_entity.id
_entity.type
_entity.pdbx_description
1 polymer ?
#
loop_
_entity_poly.entity_id
_entity_poly.type
_entity_poly.pdbx_seq_one_letter_code
_entity_poly.pdbx_strand_id
1 'polypeptide(L)'
;MVDKNIYIVQGEIGTVVGSIKRNSRWNTHTPLDEEQDPLLNSFGNLKEILNSIKELSDIEPNIFLRPFLEVVRSEDTTGPITGLALTSVNKFLSYGLIGKMINPRTGF
;
A
#
# COMPACT_ATOMS: atom_id res chain seq x y z
N MET A 1 -2.11 -8.66 20.83
CA MET A 1 -2.37 -9.29 19.52
C MET A 1 -2.25 -8.20 18.48
N VAL A 2 -1.52 -8.41 17.39
CA VAL A 2 -1.34 -7.38 16.34
C VAL A 2 -2.66 -7.20 15.59
N ASP A 3 -3.02 -5.96 15.27
CA ASP A 3 -4.25 -5.62 14.56
C ASP A 3 -4.36 -6.35 13.21
N LYS A 4 -5.50 -7.02 12.97
CA LYS A 4 -5.83 -7.69 11.71
C LYS A 4 -5.69 -6.75 10.51
N ASN A 5 -5.98 -5.47 10.69
CA ASN A 5 -5.94 -4.48 9.62
C ASN A 5 -4.53 -4.27 9.07
N ILE A 6 -3.49 -4.42 9.89
CA ILE A 6 -2.09 -4.36 9.45
C ILE A 6 -1.82 -5.47 8.44
N TYR A 7 -2.28 -6.69 8.71
CA TYR A 7 -2.08 -7.82 7.80
C TYR A 7 -2.85 -7.68 6.48
N ILE A 8 -3.98 -6.98 6.48
CA ILE A 8 -4.71 -6.65 5.24
C ILE A 8 -3.81 -5.77 4.36
N VAL A 9 -3.27 -4.68 4.91
CA VAL A 9 -2.40 -3.76 4.16
C VAL A 9 -1.14 -4.49 3.68
N GLN A 10 -0.49 -5.29 4.54
CA GLN A 10 0.70 -6.07 4.17
C GLN A 10 0.42 -7.08 3.04
N GLY A 11 -0.75 -7.73 3.04
CA GLY A 11 -1.15 -8.64 1.96
C GLY A 11 -1.32 -7.92 0.61
N GLU A 12 -1.91 -6.73 0.62
CA GLU A 12 -2.04 -5.91 -0.58
C GLU A 12 -0.68 -5.38 -1.08
N ILE A 13 0.24 -5.00 -0.18
CA ILE A 13 1.63 -4.66 -0.52
C ILE A 13 2.27 -5.83 -1.29
N GLY A 14 2.17 -7.05 -0.76
CA GLY A 14 2.75 -8.24 -1.39
C GLY A 14 2.21 -8.50 -2.80
N THR A 15 0.91 -8.26 -3.02
CA THR A 15 0.24 -8.45 -4.31
C THR A 15 0.74 -7.44 -5.35
N VAL A 16 0.83 -6.16 -5.00
CA VAL A 16 1.27 -5.09 -5.90
C VAL A 16 2.77 -5.17 -6.17
N VAL A 17 3.59 -5.28 -5.12
CA VAL A 17 5.06 -5.40 -5.24
C VAL A 17 5.46 -6.63 -6.05
N GLY A 18 4.80 -7.77 -5.81
CA GLY A 18 5.04 -8.99 -6.58
C GLY A 18 4.78 -8.82 -8.07
N SER A 19 3.83 -7.97 -8.44
CA SER A 19 3.49 -7.69 -9.84
C SER A 19 4.45 -6.68 -10.47
N ILE A 20 4.86 -5.64 -9.74
CA ILE A 20 5.88 -4.67 -10.18
C ILE A 20 7.20 -5.39 -10.48
N LYS A 21 7.70 -6.20 -9.54
CA LYS A 21 8.94 -6.97 -9.72
C LYS A 21 8.86 -7.96 -10.89
N ARG A 22 7.70 -8.61 -11.09
CA ARG A 22 7.52 -9.50 -12.25
C ARG A 22 7.55 -8.76 -13.57
N ASN A 23 6.93 -7.59 -13.66
CA ASN A 23 6.96 -6.75 -14.86
C ASN A 23 8.39 -6.27 -15.17
N SER A 24 9.12 -5.87 -14.13
CA SER A 24 10.53 -5.47 -14.20
C SER A 24 11.44 -6.58 -14.75
N ARG A 25 11.23 -7.84 -14.34
CA ARG A 25 12.02 -9.00 -14.82
C ARG A 25 11.92 -9.29 -16.33
N TRP A 26 10.80 -8.94 -16.97
CA TRP A 26 10.67 -9.08 -18.43
C TRP A 26 11.29 -7.89 -19.17
N ASN A 27 11.63 -6.83 -18.45
CA ASN A 27 12.14 -5.57 -18.96
C ASN A 27 13.63 -5.38 -18.60
N THR A 28 14.47 -6.42 -18.76
CA THR A 28 15.94 -6.35 -18.58
C THR A 28 16.45 -5.66 -17.29
N HIS A 29 15.61 -5.54 -16.26
CA HIS A 29 15.98 -4.83 -15.05
C HIS A 29 16.86 -5.69 -14.15
N THR A 30 17.94 -5.08 -13.70
CA THR A 30 18.88 -5.67 -12.76
C THR A 30 18.38 -5.50 -11.32
N PRO A 31 18.85 -6.29 -10.34
CA PRO A 31 18.53 -6.06 -8.92
C PRO A 31 18.86 -4.64 -8.43
N LEU A 32 19.86 -3.98 -9.01
CA LEU A 32 20.22 -2.59 -8.74
C LEU A 32 19.15 -1.59 -9.21
N ASP A 33 18.40 -1.94 -10.26
CA ASP A 33 17.28 -1.11 -10.73
C ASP A 33 16.08 -1.27 -9.81
N GLU A 34 15.87 -2.45 -9.21
CA GLU A 34 14.83 -2.64 -8.18
C GLU A 34 15.07 -1.81 -6.92
N GLU A 35 16.33 -1.60 -6.52
CA GLU A 35 16.69 -0.74 -5.38
C GLU A 35 16.50 0.76 -5.68
N GLN A 36 16.52 1.15 -6.95
CA GLN A 36 16.33 2.53 -7.39
C GLN A 36 14.87 2.84 -7.77
N ASP A 37 14.00 1.83 -7.89
CA ASP A 37 12.60 2.00 -8.23
C ASP A 37 11.86 2.77 -7.12
N PRO A 38 11.31 3.97 -7.40
CA PRO A 38 10.68 4.81 -6.40
C PRO A 38 9.40 4.19 -5.82
N LEU A 39 8.67 3.36 -6.58
CA LEU A 39 7.48 2.66 -6.11
C LEU A 39 7.87 1.54 -5.14
N LEU A 40 8.89 0.74 -5.48
CA LEU A 40 9.39 -0.31 -4.59
C LEU A 40 9.92 0.27 -3.28
N ASN A 41 10.64 1.40 -3.35
CA ASN A 41 11.11 2.12 -2.16
C ASN A 41 9.95 2.66 -1.31
N SER A 42 8.90 3.21 -1.93
CA SER A 42 7.69 3.67 -1.23
C SER A 42 7.01 2.54 -0.46
N PHE A 43 6.89 1.34 -1.06
CA PHE A 43 6.37 0.15 -0.37
C PHE A 43 7.31 -0.40 0.70
N GLY A 44 8.63 -0.33 0.50
CA GLY A 44 9.63 -0.69 1.50
C GLY A 44 9.47 0.13 2.78
N ASN A 45 9.41 1.46 2.63
CA ASN A 45 9.19 2.39 3.73
C ASN A 45 7.86 2.12 4.46
N LEU A 46 6.77 1.88 3.72
CA LEU A 46 5.48 1.52 4.33
C LEU A 46 5.59 0.23 5.14
N LYS A 47 6.31 -0.78 4.65
CA LYS A 47 6.48 -2.04 5.37
C LYS A 47 7.23 -1.85 6.70
N GLU A 48 8.25 -0.99 6.73
CA GLU A 48 8.97 -0.64 7.97
C GLU A 48 8.04 0.03 8.99
N ILE A 49 7.24 1.00 8.54
CA ILE A 49 6.24 1.68 9.39
C ILE A 49 5.26 0.66 9.96
N LEU A 50 4.67 -0.20 9.12
CA LEU A 50 3.70 -1.22 9.55
C LEU A 50 4.29 -2.23 10.54
N ASN A 51 5.59 -2.52 10.46
CA ASN A 51 6.28 -3.40 11.41
C ASN A 51 6.56 -2.72 12.76
N SER A 52 6.51 -1.39 12.82
CA SER A 52 6.81 -0.60 14.02
C SER A 52 5.57 -0.25 14.87
N ILE A 53 4.37 -0.40 14.32
CA ILE A 53 3.10 -0.05 14.97
C ILE A 53 2.34 -1.27 15.50
N LYS A 54 1.42 -1.05 16.44
CA LYS A 54 0.61 -2.14 17.02
C LYS A 54 -0.81 -2.17 16.45
N GLU A 55 -1.36 -1.00 16.14
CA GLU A 55 -2.69 -0.81 15.57
C GLU A 55 -2.61 0.04 14.31
N LEU A 56 -3.42 -0.26 13.28
CA LEU A 56 -3.36 0.52 12.03
C LEU A 56 -3.80 1.99 12.26
N SER A 57 -4.62 2.24 13.28
CA SER A 57 -5.04 3.59 13.70
C SER A 57 -3.91 4.44 14.28
N ASP A 58 -2.74 3.87 14.57
CA ASP A 58 -1.56 4.60 15.05
C ASP A 58 -0.95 5.51 13.97
N ILE A 59 -1.35 5.33 12.71
CA ILE A 59 -0.87 6.12 11.56
C ILE A 59 -2.02 6.73 10.78
N GLU A 60 -1.76 7.87 10.14
CA GLU A 60 -2.74 8.48 9.26
C GLU A 60 -3.00 7.61 8.02
N PRO A 61 -4.25 7.52 7.52
CA PRO A 61 -4.56 6.73 6.34
C PRO A 61 -3.73 7.04 5.11
N ASN A 62 -3.32 8.30 4.94
CA ASN A 62 -2.45 8.73 3.85
C ASN A 62 -1.10 7.99 3.84
N ILE A 63 -0.59 7.58 4.99
CA ILE A 63 0.69 6.87 5.10
C ILE A 63 0.62 5.53 4.35
N PHE A 64 -0.44 4.75 4.54
CA PHE A 64 -0.58 3.46 3.86
C PHE A 64 -1.28 3.54 2.50
N LEU A 65 -2.04 4.61 2.22
CA LEU A 65 -2.66 4.82 0.91
C LEU A 65 -1.68 5.31 -0.15
N ARG A 66 -0.75 6.19 0.23
CA ARG A 66 0.11 6.90 -0.71
C ARG A 66 0.87 5.98 -1.68
N PRO A 67 1.52 4.87 -1.26
CA PRO A 67 2.25 4.01 -2.19
C PRO A 67 1.35 3.40 -3.27
N PHE A 68 0.11 3.03 -2.95
CA PHE A 68 -0.85 2.51 -3.93
C PHE A 68 -1.30 3.60 -4.90
N LEU A 69 -1.51 4.83 -4.44
CA LEU A 69 -1.87 5.96 -5.29
C LEU A 69 -0.69 6.45 -6.15
N GLU A 70 0.55 6.21 -5.74
CA GLU A 70 1.74 6.43 -6.57
C GLU A 70 1.79 5.43 -7.72
N VAL A 71 1.45 4.15 -7.48
CA VAL A 71 1.29 3.17 -8.56
C VAL A 71 0.21 3.59 -9.54
N VAL A 72 -0.95 4.07 -9.07
CA VAL A 72 -2.04 4.51 -9.95
C VAL A 72 -1.65 5.68 -10.85
N ARG A 73 -0.79 6.58 -10.35
CA ARG A 73 -0.38 7.81 -11.07
C ARG A 73 0.89 7.64 -11.90
N SER A 74 1.62 6.54 -11.73
CA SER A 74 2.89 6.33 -12.41
C SER A 74 2.66 5.97 -13.88
N GLU A 75 3.30 6.73 -14.77
CA GLU A 75 3.30 6.49 -16.22
C GLU A 75 4.03 5.20 -16.59
N ASP A 76 4.91 4.70 -15.72
CA ASP A 76 5.69 3.47 -15.90
C ASP A 76 4.93 2.21 -15.48
N THR A 77 3.69 2.35 -15.00
CA THR A 77 2.85 1.21 -14.60
C THR A 77 1.93 0.74 -15.72
N THR A 78 1.83 -0.57 -15.87
CA THR A 78 0.93 -1.18 -16.84
C THR A 78 -0.49 -1.26 -16.29
N GLY A 79 -1.50 -1.29 -17.18
CA GLY A 79 -2.91 -1.40 -16.79
C GLY A 79 -3.22 -2.50 -15.76
N PRO A 80 -2.66 -3.73 -15.88
CA PRO A 80 -2.83 -4.76 -14.85
C PRO A 80 -2.29 -4.36 -13.46
N ILE A 81 -1.13 -3.69 -13.38
CA ILE A 81 -0.54 -3.25 -12.11
C ILE A 81 -1.39 -2.11 -11.52
N THR A 82 -1.80 -1.14 -12.33
CA THR A 82 -2.73 -0.07 -11.94
C THR A 82 -4.04 -0.67 -11.39
N GLY A 83 -4.58 -1.68 -12.07
CA GLY A 83 -5.80 -2.38 -11.65
C GLY A 83 -5.67 -3.08 -10.29
N LEU A 84 -4.50 -3.67 -10.00
CA LEU A 84 -4.21 -4.24 -8.68
C LEU A 84 -4.17 -3.17 -7.60
N ALA A 85 -3.49 -2.05 -7.84
CA ALA A 85 -3.44 -0.95 -6.88
C ALA A 85 -4.83 -0.36 -6.58
N LEU A 86 -5.65 -0.15 -7.62
CA LEU A 86 -7.06 0.28 -7.46
C LEU A 86 -7.88 -0.74 -6.68
N THR A 87 -7.68 -2.04 -6.93
CA THR A 87 -8.34 -3.11 -6.19
C THR A 87 -7.97 -3.07 -4.70
N SER A 88 -6.71 -2.84 -4.37
CA SER A 88 -6.25 -2.69 -2.98
C SER A 88 -6.87 -1.46 -2.30
N VAL A 89 -6.91 -0.31 -2.99
CA VAL A 89 -7.59 0.90 -2.47
C VAL A 89 -9.07 0.63 -2.22
N ASN A 90 -9.76 -0.03 -3.15
CA ASN A 90 -11.16 -0.40 -2.97
C ASN A 90 -11.38 -1.32 -1.75
N LYS A 91 -10.47 -2.27 -1.50
CA LYS A 91 -10.53 -3.12 -0.29
C LYS A 91 -10.35 -2.30 0.98
N PHE A 92 -9.42 -1.34 1.01
CA PHE A 92 -9.22 -0.49 2.19
C PHE A 92 -10.47 0.32 2.53
N LEU A 93 -11.16 0.84 1.51
CA LEU A 93 -12.45 1.51 1.67
C LEU A 93 -13.53 0.53 2.15
N SER A 94 -13.64 -0.64 1.50
CA SER A 94 -14.66 -1.66 1.80
C SER A 94 -14.53 -2.24 3.21
N TYR A 95 -13.31 -2.30 3.74
CA TYR A 95 -13.02 -2.76 5.10
C TYR A 95 -13.04 -1.63 6.14
N GLY A 96 -13.31 -0.38 5.73
CA GLY A 96 -13.39 0.75 6.65
C GLY A 96 -12.04 1.13 7.27
N LEU A 97 -10.92 0.82 6.59
CA LEU A 97 -9.58 1.23 7.04
C LEU A 97 -9.39 2.75 6.91
N ILE A 98 -10.20 3.38 6.06
CA ILE A 98 -10.21 4.81 5.78
C ILE A 98 -11.60 5.29 6.16
N GLY A 99 -11.71 6.14 7.19
CA GLY A 99 -12.98 6.80 7.52
C GLY A 99 -13.75 6.29 8.75
N LYS A 100 -13.09 5.79 9.81
CA LYS A 100 -13.64 5.96 11.17
C LYS A 100 -13.24 7.33 11.73
N MET A 101 -13.80 8.39 11.18
CA MET A 101 -13.96 9.64 11.92
C MET A 101 -15.06 9.41 12.96
N ILE A 102 -14.74 8.75 14.09
CA ILE A 102 -15.61 8.82 15.25
C ILE A 102 -15.53 10.27 15.72
N ASN A 103 -16.58 11.04 15.41
CA ASN A 103 -16.76 12.36 16.02
C ASN A 103 -17.27 12.12 17.45
N PRO A 104 -16.52 12.46 18.52
CA PRO A 104 -16.97 12.27 19.91
C PRO A 104 -18.11 13.22 20.33
N ARG A 105 -18.86 13.81 19.39
CA ARG A 105 -19.87 14.86 19.64
C ARG A 105 -21.33 14.40 19.53
N THR A 106 -21.63 13.18 19.97
CA THR A 106 -23.00 12.82 20.38
C THR A 106 -22.96 12.27 21.80
N GLY A 107 -22.51 13.13 22.71
CA GLY A 107 -22.74 13.04 24.13
C GLY A 107 -23.44 14.32 24.57
N PHE A 108 -24.73 14.42 24.25
CA PHE A 108 -25.72 15.25 24.93
C PHE A 108 -27.03 14.47 24.94
#